data_AF-A0A1F3ZTT6-F1
#
_entry.id   AF-A0A1F3ZTT6-F1
#
_cell.length_a   1.000
_cell.length_b   1.000
_cell.length_c   1.000
_cell.angle_alpha   90.00
_cell.angle_beta   90.00
_cell.angle_gamma   90.00
#
_symmetry.space_group_name_H-M   'P 1'
#
loop_
_entity.id
_entity.type
_entity.pdbx_description
1 polymer ?
#
loop_
_entity_poly.entity_id
_entity_poly.type
_entity_poly.pdbx_seq_one_letter_code
_entity_poly.pdbx_strand_id
1 'polypeptide(L)'
;MEQALERKPAGPQAASAAGVQGAWEALRRYLESRSKDLCDEVRHYPTPIARCDVQLTKLIEHRTHALELLRRFTAIETGPLSFTAMRGFVAGYASSDDDIEAGLVARLNATLKGKPP
;
A
#
# COMPACT_ATOMS: atom_id res chain seq x y z
N MET A 1 -14.41 -34.49 -29.94
CA MET A 1 -15.40 -34.43 -28.84
C MET A 1 -14.65 -34.64 -27.53
N GLU A 2 -13.71 -33.75 -27.22
CA GLU A 2 -13.93 -32.58 -26.34
C GLU A 2 -14.34 -33.00 -24.92
N GLN A 3 -13.34 -33.36 -24.13
CA GLN A 3 -13.47 -33.50 -22.68
C GLN A 3 -13.56 -32.10 -22.08
N ALA A 4 -14.76 -31.76 -21.62
CA ALA A 4 -15.06 -30.54 -20.89
C ALA A 4 -14.22 -30.51 -19.60
N LEU A 5 -13.21 -29.65 -19.57
CA LEU A 5 -12.44 -29.32 -18.38
C LEU A 5 -13.37 -28.54 -17.44
N GLU A 6 -14.05 -29.24 -16.54
CA GLU A 6 -14.82 -28.64 -15.45
C GLU A 6 -13.92 -27.67 -14.67
N ARG A 7 -14.10 -26.37 -14.91
CA ARG A 7 -13.50 -25.31 -14.09
C ARG A 7 -14.24 -25.33 -12.76
N LYS A 8 -13.80 -26.21 -11.85
CA LYS A 8 -14.17 -26.21 -10.44
C LYS A 8 -14.16 -24.76 -9.95
N PRO A 9 -15.27 -24.22 -9.42
CA PRO A 9 -15.30 -22.85 -8.95
C PRO A 9 -14.22 -22.72 -7.88
N ALA A 10 -13.31 -21.78 -8.10
CA ALA A 10 -12.28 -21.45 -7.13
C ALA A 10 -13.00 -21.12 -5.82
N GLY A 11 -12.79 -21.95 -4.78
CA GLY A 11 -13.54 -21.85 -3.54
C GLY A 11 -13.37 -20.48 -2.85
N PRO A 12 -14.07 -20.23 -1.73
CA PRO A 12 -14.01 -18.96 -1.00
C PRO A 12 -12.58 -18.48 -0.68
N GLN A 13 -11.62 -19.40 -0.57
CA GLN A 13 -10.19 -19.11 -0.39
C GLN A 13 -9.53 -18.38 -1.57
N ALA A 14 -9.91 -18.68 -2.82
CA ALA A 14 -9.36 -18.00 -3.99
C ALA A 14 -9.92 -16.57 -4.13
N ALA A 15 -11.19 -16.37 -3.77
CA ALA A 15 -11.80 -15.05 -3.72
C ALA A 15 -11.14 -14.16 -2.65
N SER A 16 -10.79 -14.72 -1.48
CA SER A 16 -10.04 -13.98 -0.46
C SER A 16 -8.61 -13.65 -0.91
N ALA A 17 -7.92 -14.55 -1.60
CA ALA A 17 -6.58 -14.29 -2.12
C ALA A 17 -6.58 -13.18 -3.18
N ALA A 18 -7.54 -13.22 -4.12
CA ALA A 18 -7.72 -12.17 -5.13
C ALA A 18 -8.10 -10.83 -4.49
N GLY A 19 -8.94 -10.83 -3.46
CA GLY A 19 -9.27 -9.62 -2.70
C GLY A 19 -8.07 -9.00 -2.01
N VAL A 20 -7.23 -9.83 -1.36
CA VAL A 20 -6.00 -9.36 -0.70
C VAL A 20 -5.02 -8.81 -1.73
N GLN A 21 -4.86 -9.49 -2.86
CA GLN A 21 -3.98 -9.02 -3.93
C GLN A 21 -4.46 -7.68 -4.50
N GLY A 22 -5.76 -7.51 -4.74
CA GLY A 22 -6.33 -6.25 -5.20
C GLY A 22 -6.15 -5.10 -4.18
N ALA A 23 -6.35 -5.38 -2.89
CA ALA A 23 -6.11 -4.39 -1.83
C ALA A 23 -4.62 -4.02 -1.70
N TRP A 24 -3.73 -5.00 -1.88
CA TRP A 24 -2.28 -4.81 -1.90
C TRP A 24 -1.86 -3.92 -3.09
N GLU A 25 -2.30 -4.26 -4.30
CA GLU A 25 -2.00 -3.44 -5.49
C GLU A 25 -2.55 -2.01 -5.37
N ALA A 26 -3.73 -1.82 -4.78
CA ALA A 26 -4.30 -0.49 -4.57
C ALA A 26 -3.43 0.36 -3.63
N LEU A 27 -2.99 -0.20 -2.50
CA LEU A 27 -2.08 0.48 -1.58
C LEU A 27 -0.73 0.78 -2.23
N ARG A 28 -0.19 -0.16 -3.02
CA ARG A 28 1.04 0.05 -3.79
C ARG A 28 0.95 1.26 -4.72
N ARG A 29 -0.08 1.28 -5.58
CA ARG A 29 -0.29 2.36 -6.55
C ARG A 29 -0.45 3.71 -5.88
N TYR A 30 -1.14 3.73 -4.75
CA TYR A 30 -1.28 4.93 -3.93
C TYR A 30 0.08 5.45 -3.43
N LEU A 31 0.89 4.58 -2.81
CA LEU A 31 2.22 4.93 -2.32
C LEU A 31 3.16 5.37 -3.46
N GLU A 32 3.09 4.72 -4.63
CA GLU A 32 3.84 5.11 -5.83
C GLU A 32 3.46 6.51 -6.32
N SER A 33 2.16 6.82 -6.41
CA SER A 33 1.69 8.17 -6.76
C SER A 33 2.13 9.19 -5.72
N ARG A 34 1.85 8.91 -4.44
CA ARG A 34 2.15 9.82 -3.32
C ARG A 34 3.64 10.17 -3.25
N SER A 35 4.50 9.17 -3.42
CA SER A 35 5.96 9.37 -3.49
C SER A 35 6.36 10.29 -4.65
N LYS A 36 5.75 10.10 -5.83
CA LYS A 36 6.00 10.94 -7.01
C LYS A 36 5.53 12.38 -6.78
N ASP A 37 4.32 12.56 -6.26
CA ASP A 37 3.75 13.89 -5.94
C ASP A 37 4.63 14.63 -4.93
N LEU A 38 5.04 13.97 -3.84
CA LEU A 38 5.92 14.56 -2.83
C LEU A 38 7.31 14.88 -3.39
N CYS A 39 7.86 14.05 -4.27
CA CYS A 39 9.13 14.37 -4.94
C CYS A 39 9.00 15.61 -5.83
N ASP A 40 7.88 15.74 -6.54
CA ASP A 40 7.62 16.88 -7.42
C ASP A 40 7.41 18.17 -6.61
N GLU A 41 6.65 18.10 -5.51
CA GLU A 41 6.38 19.21 -4.61
C GLU A 41 7.67 19.70 -3.91
N VAL A 42 8.54 18.79 -3.45
CA VAL A 42 9.86 19.15 -2.92
C VAL A 42 10.74 19.79 -3.99
N ARG A 43 10.69 19.31 -5.24
CA ARG A 43 11.52 19.84 -6.34
C ARG A 43 11.08 21.22 -6.80
N HIS A 44 9.78 21.47 -6.81
CA HIS A 44 9.18 22.76 -7.19
C HIS A 44 8.98 23.70 -5.99
N TYR A 45 9.46 23.32 -4.80
CA TYR A 45 9.29 24.12 -3.60
C TYR A 45 10.00 25.47 -3.76
N PRO A 46 9.31 26.61 -3.51
CA PRO A 46 9.92 27.93 -3.61
C PRO A 46 11.10 28.06 -2.65
N THR A 47 12.10 28.88 -2.98
CA THR A 47 13.30 29.04 -2.14
C THR A 47 12.93 29.34 -0.68
N PRO A 48 13.24 28.44 0.27
CA PRO A 48 12.79 28.57 1.65
C PRO A 48 13.39 29.80 2.30
N ILE A 49 12.56 30.61 2.97
CA ILE A 49 13.05 31.73 3.80
C ILE A 49 13.71 31.09 5.02
N ALA A 50 15.05 31.24 5.11
CA ALA A 50 15.89 30.46 6.01
C ALA A 50 15.36 30.37 7.46
N ARG A 51 15.37 29.14 7.99
CA ARG A 51 15.10 28.71 9.39
C ARG A 51 13.67 28.52 9.88
N CYS A 52 12.62 28.86 9.15
CA CYS A 52 11.23 28.66 9.64
C CYS A 52 10.36 27.76 8.75
N ASP A 53 10.96 27.08 7.78
CA ASP A 53 10.20 26.30 6.80
C ASP A 53 9.81 24.91 7.33
N VAL A 54 8.88 24.93 8.28
CA VAL A 54 8.22 23.73 8.84
C VAL A 54 7.49 22.97 7.74
N GLN A 55 7.02 23.66 6.69
CA GLN A 55 6.34 23.04 5.57
C GLN A 55 7.29 22.18 4.74
N LEU A 56 8.44 22.72 4.34
CA LEU A 56 9.47 21.96 3.62
C LEU A 56 9.98 20.78 4.44
N THR A 57 10.15 20.96 5.76
CA THR A 57 10.59 19.87 6.65
C THR A 57 9.57 18.73 6.67
N LYS A 58 8.28 19.04 6.89
CA LYS A 58 7.20 18.05 6.83
C LYS A 58 7.11 17.34 5.48
N LEU A 59 7.30 18.08 4.38
CA LEU A 59 7.33 17.53 3.02
C LEU A 59 8.45 16.50 2.82
N ILE A 60 9.66 16.78 3.33
CA ILE A 60 10.80 15.86 3.27
C ILE A 60 10.55 14.63 4.15
N GLU A 61 9.98 14.80 5.35
CA GLU A 61 9.61 13.70 6.25
C GLU A 61 8.57 12.79 5.58
N HIS A 62 7.49 13.36 5.03
CA HIS A 62 6.46 12.62 4.30
C HIS A 62 7.05 11.87 3.10
N ARG A 63 7.92 12.52 2.32
CA ARG A 63 8.61 11.89 1.19
C ARG A 63 9.45 10.70 1.63
N THR A 64 10.22 10.86 2.70
CA THR A 64 11.08 9.82 3.25
C THR A 64 10.24 8.62 3.70
N HIS A 65 9.18 8.89 4.46
CA HIS A 65 8.25 7.87 4.94
C HIS A 65 7.60 7.09 3.79
N ALA A 66 7.08 7.79 2.77
CA ALA A 66 6.46 7.16 1.60
C ALA A 66 7.44 6.25 0.83
N LEU A 67 8.69 6.67 0.67
CA LEU A 67 9.74 5.87 0.02
C LEU A 67 10.11 4.63 0.83
N GLU A 68 10.22 4.74 2.16
CA GLU A 68 10.51 3.61 3.03
C GLU A 68 9.37 2.57 3.02
N LEU A 69 8.13 3.04 3.08
CA LEU A 69 6.96 2.19 2.96
C LEU A 69 6.94 1.47 1.61
N LEU A 70 7.15 2.18 0.51
CA LEU A 70 7.21 1.58 -0.82
C LEU A 70 8.34 0.55 -0.93
N ARG A 71 9.52 0.84 -0.38
CA ARG A 71 10.64 -0.11 -0.34
C ARG A 71 10.25 -1.39 0.40
N ARG A 72 9.67 -1.28 1.60
CA ARG A 72 9.16 -2.43 2.37
C ARG A 72 8.09 -3.20 1.61
N PHE A 73 7.23 -2.49 0.89
CA PHE A 73 6.16 -3.07 0.07
C PHE A 73 6.72 -3.90 -1.08
N THR A 74 7.71 -3.37 -1.80
CA THR A 74 8.36 -4.05 -2.93
C THR A 74 9.23 -5.24 -2.49
N ALA A 75 9.74 -5.22 -1.25
CA ALA A 75 10.50 -6.32 -0.69
C ALA A 75 9.63 -7.54 -0.32
N ILE A 76 8.30 -7.37 -0.24
CA ILE A 76 7.38 -8.47 -0.01
C ILE A 76 7.05 -9.11 -1.37
N GLU A 77 7.63 -10.28 -1.62
CA GLU A 77 7.29 -11.10 -2.77
C GLU A 77 5.82 -11.54 -2.68
N THR A 78 5.05 -11.38 -3.75
CA THR A 78 3.63 -11.79 -3.78
C THR A 78 3.53 -13.28 -4.10
N GLY A 79 3.41 -14.11 -3.07
CA GLY A 79 3.28 -15.56 -3.16
C GLY A 79 2.50 -16.13 -1.96
N PRO A 80 2.14 -17.41 -1.91
CA PRO A 80 1.31 -17.96 -0.82
C PRO A 80 1.91 -17.81 0.59
N LEU A 81 3.25 -17.69 0.71
CA LEU A 81 3.95 -17.41 1.97
C LEU A 81 3.97 -15.91 2.34
N SER A 82 3.55 -15.03 1.43
CA SER A 82 3.59 -13.58 1.62
C SER A 82 2.50 -13.06 2.55
N PHE A 83 1.46 -13.84 2.82
CA PHE A 83 0.33 -13.41 3.65
C PHE A 83 0.76 -13.04 5.07
N THR A 84 1.72 -13.78 5.64
CA THR A 84 2.32 -13.46 6.94
C THR A 84 3.12 -12.16 6.89
N ALA A 85 3.90 -11.95 5.82
CA ALA A 85 4.66 -10.73 5.62
C ALA A 85 3.75 -9.51 5.41
N MET A 86 2.66 -9.66 4.65
CA MET A 86 1.64 -8.63 4.43
C MET A 86 0.92 -8.28 5.75
N ARG A 87 0.56 -9.29 6.56
CA ARG A 87 0.00 -9.05 7.91
C ARG A 87 1.00 -8.34 8.82
N GLY A 88 2.27 -8.75 8.81
CA GLY A 88 3.32 -8.10 9.59
C GLY A 88 3.54 -6.64 9.16
N PHE A 89 3.48 -6.37 7.85
CA PHE A 89 3.54 -5.02 7.30
C PHE A 89 2.39 -4.14 7.82
N VAL A 90 1.15 -4.62 7.70
CA VAL A 90 -0.05 -3.88 8.16
C VAL A 90 -0.05 -3.70 9.67
N ALA A 91 0.39 -4.70 10.45
CA ALA A 91 0.48 -4.61 11.90
C ALA A 91 1.55 -3.60 12.37
N GLY A 92 2.64 -3.46 11.61
CA GLY A 92 3.69 -2.46 11.84
C GLY A 92 3.49 -1.16 11.08
N TYR A 93 2.28 -0.90 10.57
CA TYR A 93 1.94 0.32 9.86
C TYR A 93 1.56 1.40 10.87
N ALA A 94 2.24 2.55 10.84
CA ALA A 94 1.88 3.69 11.68
C ALA A 94 0.58 4.33 11.15
N SER A 95 -0.22 4.93 12.03
CA SER A 95 -1.39 5.68 11.57
C SER A 95 -0.93 6.82 10.65
N SER A 96 -1.46 6.85 9.43
CA SER A 96 -1.28 7.98 8.53
C SER A 96 -2.36 9.03 8.83
N ASP A 97 -2.00 10.31 8.71
CA ASP A 97 -2.94 11.44 8.74
C ASP A 97 -3.73 11.55 7.42
N ASP A 98 -3.29 10.81 6.39
CA ASP A 98 -3.95 10.77 5.10
C ASP A 98 -5.12 9.78 5.09
N ASP A 99 -6.35 10.30 4.93
CA ASP A 99 -7.58 9.51 4.95
C ASP A 99 -7.63 8.43 3.85
N ILE A 100 -7.04 8.70 2.69
CA ILE A 100 -7.02 7.75 1.56
C ILE A 100 -6.10 6.59 1.92
N GLU A 101 -4.91 6.89 2.41
CA GLU A 101 -3.95 5.90 2.89
C GLU A 101 -4.53 5.05 4.02
N ALA A 102 -5.11 5.70 5.04
CA ALA A 102 -5.73 5.03 6.17
C ALA A 102 -6.87 4.09 5.72
N GLY A 103 -7.70 4.54 4.76
CA GLY A 103 -8.76 3.73 4.17
C GLY A 103 -8.22 2.49 3.42
N LEU A 104 -7.15 2.64 2.65
CA LEU A 104 -6.52 1.53 1.92
C LEU A 104 -5.90 0.51 2.87
N VAL A 105 -5.22 0.96 3.92
CA VAL A 105 -4.64 0.08 4.96
C VAL A 105 -5.73 -0.64 5.73
N ALA A 106 -6.81 0.06 6.11
CA ALA A 106 -7.95 -0.54 6.80
C ALA A 106 -8.62 -1.63 5.94
N ARG A 107 -8.83 -1.36 4.64
CA ARG A 107 -9.37 -2.33 3.68
C ARG A 107 -8.46 -3.55 3.53
N LEU A 108 -7.16 -3.34 3.38
CA LEU A 108 -6.19 -4.43 3.31
C LEU A 108 -6.22 -5.28 4.59
N ASN A 109 -6.26 -4.64 5.77
CA ASN A 109 -6.36 -5.33 7.05
C ASN A 109 -7.64 -6.15 7.18
N ALA A 110 -8.79 -5.60 6.77
CA ALA A 110 -10.07 -6.29 6.79
C ALA A 110 -10.02 -7.55 5.90
N THR A 111 -9.46 -7.41 4.70
CA THR A 111 -9.34 -8.50 3.74
C THR A 111 -8.37 -9.59 4.24
N LEU A 112 -7.25 -9.21 4.87
CA LEU A 112 -6.31 -10.15 5.51
C LEU A 112 -6.92 -10.88 6.71
N LYS A 113 -7.93 -10.30 7.38
CA LYS A 113 -8.70 -10.92 8.46
C LYS A 113 -9.85 -11.80 7.96
N GLY A 114 -10.05 -11.89 6.64
CA GLY A 114 -11.15 -12.64 6.04
C GLY A 114 -12.51 -11.96 6.15
N LYS A 115 -12.55 -10.67 6.52
CA LYS A 115 -13.79 -9.88 6.49
C LYS A 115 -13.94 -9.33 5.06
N PRO A 116 -15.02 -9.66 4.34
CA PRO A 116 -15.27 -9.03 3.04
C PRO A 116 -15.42 -7.51 3.23
N PRO A 117 -15.00 -6.70 2.25
CA PRO A 117 -15.12 -5.24 2.30
C PRO A 117 -16.57 -4.79 2.40
#